data_AF-A0A2V9WE57-F1
#
_entry.id   AF-A0A2V9WE57-F1
#
_cell.length_a   1.000
_cell.length_b   1.000
_cell.length_c   1.000
_cell.angle_alpha   90.00
_cell.angle_beta   90.00
_cell.angle_gamma   90.00
#
_symmetry.space_group_name_H-M   'P 1'
#
loop_
_entity.id
_entity.type
_entity.pdbx_description
1 polymer ?
#
loop_
_entity_poly.entity_id
_entity_poly.type
_entity_poly.pdbx_seq_one_letter_code
_entity_poly.pdbx_strand_id
1 'polypeptide(L)'
;MYRKTRSYLRAAIAFVLLAASHILLAQAAQSSTDPSFPRTQNQDKTESSTPSKKSPDSSATQNAPKSVQPEQEEKKISPQEAQELFRSVDEILKFASKDTSLPIHDEVKRKLVNRDEVVAFIRKHMEEDEDAQRLRRSELVLKKFGLLPRDFDLETFLVALLREQVAGYYDPQAKTVNLLDWIEPEQQKPVLAHELTHALQDQSFGLEKYMKAGDADLGASKKEPTQEDIENDEISTAHQAVVEGQAMVVLLDYELLPIGQSVVDSP
;
A
#
# COMPACT_ATOMS: atom_id res chain seq x y z
N MET A 1 15.33 29.81 4.08
CA MET A 1 15.40 28.97 5.29
C MET A 1 14.33 27.89 5.14
N TYR A 2 14.65 26.82 4.38
CA TYR A 2 13.69 25.77 4.02
C TYR A 2 13.71 24.69 5.11
N ARG A 3 12.59 24.50 5.82
CA ARG A 3 12.41 23.42 6.79
C ARG A 3 12.10 22.14 6.01
N LYS A 4 13.01 21.17 6.04
CA LYS A 4 12.79 19.81 5.52
C LYS A 4 11.80 19.07 6.42
N THR A 5 10.72 18.56 5.86
CA THR A 5 9.77 17.66 6.50
C THR A 5 9.92 16.28 5.84
N ARG A 6 10.23 15.24 6.62
CA ARG A 6 11.03 14.07 6.18
C ARG A 6 10.36 12.69 6.29
N SER A 7 9.07 12.60 6.60
CA SER A 7 8.48 11.33 7.03
C SER A 7 7.02 11.13 6.57
N TYR A 8 6.80 11.07 5.25
CA TYR A 8 5.44 10.84 4.70
C TYR A 8 5.35 9.67 3.72
N LEU A 9 6.50 9.11 3.30
CA LEU A 9 6.50 7.96 2.40
C LEU A 9 6.39 6.63 3.17
N ARG A 10 6.73 6.59 4.47
CA ARG A 10 6.49 5.41 5.32
C ARG A 10 5.01 5.02 5.43
N ALA A 11 4.10 5.99 5.53
CA ALA A 11 2.64 5.75 5.50
C ALA A 11 2.19 5.23 4.12
N ALA A 12 2.61 5.90 3.04
CA ALA A 12 2.27 5.51 1.67
C ALA A 12 2.90 4.17 1.21
N ILE A 13 4.09 3.79 1.70
CA ILE A 13 4.78 2.52 1.36
C ILE A 13 4.28 1.35 2.21
N ALA A 14 3.95 1.58 3.50
CA ALA A 14 3.34 0.53 4.33
C ALA A 14 1.96 0.10 3.78
N PHE A 15 1.19 1.06 3.26
CA PHE A 15 -0.08 0.81 2.57
C PHE A 15 0.07 -0.08 1.31
N VAL A 16 1.14 0.15 0.55
CA VAL A 16 1.43 -0.53 -0.73
C VAL A 16 1.76 -2.03 -0.55
N LEU A 17 2.37 -2.43 0.56
CA LEU A 17 2.66 -3.86 0.80
C LEU A 17 1.47 -4.65 1.36
N LEU A 18 0.53 -4.01 2.07
CA LEU A 18 -0.66 -4.66 2.65
C LEU A 18 -1.84 -4.76 1.66
N ALA A 19 -2.05 -3.77 0.80
CA ALA A 19 -3.09 -3.81 -0.24
C ALA A 19 -2.86 -4.93 -1.28
N ALA A 20 -1.59 -5.32 -1.52
CA ALA A 20 -1.21 -6.38 -2.45
C ALA A 20 -1.75 -7.78 -2.06
N SER A 21 -1.95 -8.04 -0.76
CA SER A 21 -2.46 -9.32 -0.27
C SER A 21 -3.97 -9.50 -0.47
N HIS A 22 -4.76 -8.43 -0.55
CA HIS A 22 -6.23 -8.52 -0.57
C HIS A 22 -6.84 -8.42 -1.97
N ILE A 23 -6.26 -7.62 -2.87
CA ILE A 23 -6.70 -7.56 -4.28
C ILE A 23 -6.50 -8.92 -4.97
N LEU A 24 -5.44 -9.66 -4.62
CA LEU A 24 -5.18 -11.00 -5.16
C LEU A 24 -6.16 -12.06 -4.64
N LEU A 25 -6.70 -11.89 -3.42
CA LEU A 25 -7.63 -12.84 -2.81
C LEU A 25 -9.06 -12.68 -3.37
N ALA A 26 -9.48 -11.45 -3.68
CA ALA A 26 -10.77 -11.17 -4.30
C ALA A 26 -10.91 -11.74 -5.73
N GLN A 27 -9.82 -11.76 -6.52
CA GLN A 27 -9.82 -12.38 -7.85
C GLN A 27 -9.86 -13.92 -7.81
N ALA A 28 -9.28 -14.54 -6.77
CA ALA A 28 -9.31 -16.00 -6.62
C ALA A 28 -10.72 -16.50 -6.27
N ALA A 29 -11.47 -15.77 -5.43
CA ALA A 29 -12.80 -16.14 -4.98
C ALA A 29 -13.89 -16.08 -6.07
N GLN A 30 -13.72 -15.26 -7.10
CA GLN A 30 -14.68 -15.18 -8.22
C GLN A 30 -14.53 -16.30 -9.26
N SER A 31 -13.43 -17.06 -9.21
CA SER A 31 -13.13 -18.12 -10.20
C SER A 31 -13.62 -19.52 -9.81
N SER A 32 -14.19 -19.68 -8.61
CA SER A 32 -14.53 -20.99 -8.03
C SER A 32 -15.99 -21.10 -7.61
N THR A 33 -16.91 -20.90 -8.54
CA THR A 33 -18.31 -21.35 -8.39
C THR A 33 -18.73 -22.24 -9.55
N ASP A 34 -18.39 -23.52 -9.45
CA ASP A 34 -19.15 -24.56 -10.17
C ASP A 34 -19.21 -25.85 -9.32
N PRO A 35 -20.37 -26.25 -8.78
CA PRO A 35 -20.51 -27.45 -7.96
C PRO A 35 -20.95 -28.62 -8.84
N SER A 36 -20.01 -29.50 -9.19
CA SER A 36 -20.33 -30.78 -9.84
C SER A 36 -19.39 -31.88 -9.34
N PHE A 37 -19.79 -32.58 -8.29
CA PHE A 37 -19.23 -33.90 -7.95
C PHE A 37 -19.93 -34.97 -8.80
N PRO A 38 -19.15 -35.93 -9.34
CA PRO A 38 -19.56 -37.32 -9.18
C PRO A 38 -18.48 -38.17 -8.51
N ARG A 39 -18.96 -38.89 -7.50
CA ARG A 39 -18.31 -39.97 -6.75
C ARG A 39 -18.14 -41.21 -7.63
N THR A 40 -16.96 -41.83 -7.65
CA THR A 40 -16.85 -43.28 -7.90
C THR A 40 -15.66 -43.87 -7.14
N GLN A 41 -15.91 -45.03 -6.52
CA GLN A 41 -15.05 -45.80 -5.63
C GLN A 41 -14.09 -46.76 -6.37
N ASN A 42 -13.03 -47.15 -5.62
CA ASN A 42 -12.20 -48.36 -5.73
C ASN A 42 -11.21 -48.42 -6.92
N GLN A 43 -9.98 -48.95 -6.80
CA GLN A 43 -9.52 -50.07 -5.99
C GLN A 43 -7.98 -50.04 -5.87
N ASP A 44 -7.52 -50.69 -4.82
CA ASP A 44 -6.16 -50.98 -4.37
C ASP A 44 -5.26 -51.70 -5.40
N LYS A 45 -3.99 -51.31 -5.50
CA LYS A 45 -2.84 -52.20 -5.81
C LYS A 45 -1.50 -51.49 -5.69
N THR A 46 -0.75 -51.91 -4.68
CA THR A 46 0.70 -51.82 -4.53
C THR A 46 1.43 -52.64 -5.60
N GLU A 47 2.49 -52.08 -6.19
CA GLU A 47 3.72 -52.83 -6.49
C GLU A 47 4.90 -51.89 -6.79
N SER A 48 6.04 -52.28 -6.24
CA SER A 48 7.34 -51.59 -6.21
C SER A 48 8.17 -51.98 -7.43
N SER A 49 8.86 -51.02 -8.06
CA SER A 49 10.22 -51.20 -8.58
C SER A 49 10.84 -49.90 -9.10
N THR A 50 12.04 -49.61 -8.60
CA THR A 50 13.07 -48.72 -9.17
C THR A 50 14.31 -49.62 -9.44
N PRO A 51 15.39 -49.18 -10.12
CA PRO A 51 15.66 -47.88 -10.75
C PRO A 51 16.22 -48.00 -12.19
N SER A 52 16.19 -46.90 -12.95
CA SER A 52 17.20 -46.70 -14.01
C SER A 52 17.57 -45.24 -14.19
N LYS A 53 18.88 -45.04 -14.14
CA LYS A 53 19.64 -43.81 -14.11
C LYS A 53 20.01 -43.43 -15.54
N LYS A 54 19.71 -42.21 -15.99
CA LYS A 54 20.48 -41.46 -17.01
C LYS A 54 19.93 -40.04 -17.18
N SER A 55 20.67 -39.07 -16.64
CA SER A 55 20.83 -37.72 -17.18
C SER A 55 22.13 -37.73 -18.03
N PRO A 56 22.45 -36.74 -18.90
CA PRO A 56 22.01 -35.34 -18.82
C PRO A 56 21.69 -34.64 -20.16
N ASP A 57 21.24 -33.39 -19.98
CA ASP A 57 21.40 -32.23 -20.86
C ASP A 57 20.20 -31.82 -21.74
N SER A 58 19.48 -30.81 -21.24
CA SER A 58 18.93 -29.72 -22.06
C SER A 58 18.53 -28.55 -21.16
N SER A 59 19.42 -27.56 -21.17
CA SER A 59 19.07 -26.15 -21.40
C SER A 59 18.05 -25.52 -20.47
N ALA A 60 18.61 -24.82 -19.49
CA ALA A 60 17.98 -23.76 -18.71
C ALA A 60 17.10 -22.86 -19.57
N THR A 61 15.79 -22.89 -19.31
CA THR A 61 14.87 -21.86 -19.81
C THR A 61 14.98 -20.66 -18.88
N GLN A 62 15.42 -19.55 -19.47
CA GLN A 62 15.54 -18.25 -18.85
C GLN A 62 14.15 -17.74 -18.44
N ASN A 63 13.90 -17.64 -17.13
CA ASN A 63 12.83 -16.79 -16.61
C ASN A 63 13.37 -15.36 -16.54
N ALA A 64 13.36 -14.66 -17.67
CA ALA A 64 13.45 -13.21 -17.68
C ALA A 64 12.11 -12.63 -17.18
N PRO A 65 12.09 -11.64 -16.29
CA PRO A 65 10.85 -10.96 -15.94
C PRO A 65 10.29 -10.26 -17.19
N LYS A 66 9.00 -10.53 -17.45
CA LYS A 66 8.25 -9.94 -18.56
C LYS A 66 8.39 -8.42 -18.54
N SER A 67 8.80 -7.89 -19.68
CA SER A 67 8.75 -6.49 -20.05
C SER A 67 7.40 -5.87 -19.67
N VAL A 68 7.46 -4.70 -19.02
CA VAL A 68 6.34 -3.78 -18.80
C VAL A 68 5.55 -3.66 -20.12
N GLN A 69 4.28 -4.07 -20.09
CA GLN A 69 3.41 -4.00 -21.27
C GLN A 69 3.14 -2.54 -21.67
N PRO A 70 2.81 -2.27 -22.94
CA PRO A 70 2.56 -0.92 -23.44
C PRO A 70 1.35 -0.29 -22.72
N GLU A 71 1.44 1.01 -22.46
CA GLU A 71 0.37 1.87 -21.96
C GLU A 71 -0.94 1.61 -22.73
N GLN A 72 -1.86 0.85 -22.12
CA GLN A 72 -3.26 0.90 -22.52
C GLN A 72 -3.75 2.33 -22.29
N GLU A 73 -4.48 2.89 -23.26
CA GLU A 73 -5.10 4.21 -23.13
C GLU A 73 -5.80 4.30 -21.77
N GLU A 74 -5.32 5.23 -20.96
CA GLU A 74 -5.73 5.36 -19.57
C GLU A 74 -7.20 5.81 -19.51
N LYS A 75 -8.08 4.91 -19.07
CA LYS A 75 -9.50 5.23 -18.91
C LYS A 75 -9.66 6.18 -17.72
N LYS A 76 -9.98 7.43 -18.01
CA LYS A 76 -10.36 8.41 -16.99
C LYS A 76 -11.82 8.29 -16.61
N ILE A 77 -12.12 8.59 -15.35
CA ILE A 77 -13.48 8.74 -14.86
C ILE A 77 -14.16 9.95 -15.53
N SER A 78 -15.46 9.83 -15.74
CA SER A 78 -16.31 10.89 -16.23
C SER A 78 -16.52 12.00 -15.18
N PRO A 79 -16.93 13.21 -15.59
CA PRO A 79 -17.30 14.27 -14.64
C PRO A 79 -18.41 13.87 -13.66
N GLN A 80 -19.30 12.94 -14.06
CA GLN A 80 -20.38 12.45 -13.21
C GLN A 80 -19.85 11.52 -12.12
N GLU A 81 -18.96 10.60 -12.48
CA GLU A 81 -18.26 9.72 -11.55
C GLU A 81 -17.38 10.52 -10.59
N ALA A 82 -16.69 11.55 -11.08
CA ALA A 82 -15.93 12.47 -10.22
C ALA A 82 -16.85 13.15 -9.19
N GLN A 83 -18.01 13.69 -9.63
CA GLN A 83 -18.96 14.34 -8.73
C GLN A 83 -19.54 13.37 -7.67
N GLU A 84 -19.80 12.12 -8.05
CA GLU A 84 -20.21 11.08 -7.11
C GLU A 84 -19.11 10.82 -6.07
N LEU A 85 -17.87 10.67 -6.52
CA LEU A 85 -16.72 10.41 -5.66
C LEU A 85 -16.47 11.58 -4.68
N PHE A 86 -16.61 12.82 -5.16
CA PHE A 86 -16.57 14.01 -4.31
C PHE A 86 -17.66 13.99 -3.24
N ARG A 87 -18.89 13.57 -3.58
CA ARG A 87 -19.99 13.43 -2.60
C ARG A 87 -19.71 12.34 -1.58
N SER A 88 -19.16 11.20 -2.00
CA SER A 88 -18.87 10.09 -1.09
C SER A 88 -17.85 10.46 -0.01
N VAL A 89 -16.96 11.44 -0.25
CA VAL A 89 -16.00 11.91 0.77
C VAL A 89 -16.71 12.32 2.07
N ASP A 90 -17.81 13.07 2.00
CA ASP A 90 -18.51 13.53 3.21
C ASP A 90 -19.26 12.39 3.92
N GLU A 91 -19.76 11.42 3.16
CA GLU A 91 -20.43 10.23 3.69
C GLU A 91 -19.44 9.29 4.37
N ILE A 92 -18.29 9.06 3.73
CA ILE A 92 -17.20 8.23 4.25
C ILE A 92 -16.55 8.89 5.46
N LEU A 93 -16.35 10.21 5.45
CA LEU A 93 -15.80 10.93 6.60
C LEU A 93 -16.69 10.79 7.84
N LYS A 94 -18.02 10.86 7.65
CA LYS A 94 -18.99 10.60 8.73
C LYS A 94 -18.95 9.15 9.21
N PHE A 95 -18.80 8.20 8.30
CA PHE A 95 -18.61 6.80 8.64
C PHE A 95 -17.35 6.62 9.49
N ALA A 96 -16.19 7.06 9.00
CA ALA A 96 -14.90 6.94 9.69
C ALA A 96 -14.92 7.65 11.05
N SER A 97 -15.56 8.81 11.16
CA SER A 97 -15.74 9.53 12.43
C SER A 97 -16.56 8.73 13.44
N LYS A 98 -17.64 8.10 12.99
CA LYS A 98 -18.47 7.24 13.85
C LYS A 98 -17.72 6.00 14.28
N ASP A 99 -17.03 5.34 13.34
CA ASP A 99 -16.32 4.09 13.57
C ASP A 99 -15.16 4.26 14.56
N THR A 100 -14.33 5.28 14.33
CA THR A 100 -13.17 5.61 15.18
C THR A 100 -13.52 6.36 16.46
N SER A 101 -14.75 6.89 16.55
CA SER A 101 -15.16 7.88 17.56
C SER A 101 -14.34 9.19 17.56
N LEU A 102 -13.58 9.47 16.50
CA LEU A 102 -12.87 10.73 16.34
C LEU A 102 -13.79 11.83 15.81
N PRO A 103 -13.83 13.03 16.42
CA PRO A 103 -14.68 14.11 15.96
C PRO A 103 -14.19 14.71 14.64
N ILE A 104 -15.14 15.19 13.82
CA ILE A 104 -14.84 16.05 12.68
C ILE A 104 -14.72 17.49 13.21
N HIS A 105 -13.51 18.03 13.26
CA HIS A 105 -13.24 19.40 13.67
C HIS A 105 -13.35 20.39 12.51
N ASP A 106 -12.86 20.01 11.34
CA ASP A 106 -12.80 20.85 10.14
C ASP A 106 -13.20 20.06 8.88
N GLU A 107 -13.64 20.77 7.84
CA GLU A 107 -13.83 20.17 6.51
C GLU A 107 -12.49 19.69 5.94
N VAL A 108 -12.48 18.48 5.39
CA VAL A 108 -11.31 17.91 4.70
C VAL A 108 -11.31 18.38 3.24
N LYS A 109 -10.23 19.05 2.81
CA LYS A 109 -10.08 19.47 1.42
C LYS A 109 -9.95 18.24 0.53
N ARG A 110 -10.44 18.33 -0.71
CA ARG A 110 -10.47 17.24 -1.68
C ARG A 110 -10.00 17.72 -3.04
N LYS A 111 -9.18 16.92 -3.71
CA LYS A 111 -8.63 17.22 -5.03
C LYS A 111 -8.61 15.97 -5.91
N LEU A 112 -9.11 16.08 -7.13
CA LEU A 112 -8.91 15.05 -8.14
C LEU A 112 -7.53 15.24 -8.79
N VAL A 113 -6.73 14.18 -8.85
CA VAL A 113 -5.36 14.19 -9.40
C VAL A 113 -5.23 13.16 -10.53
N ASN A 114 -4.33 13.43 -11.47
CA ASN A 114 -3.96 12.49 -12.53
C ASN A 114 -2.67 11.70 -12.19
N ARG A 115 -2.35 10.69 -13.01
CA ARG A 115 -1.18 9.83 -12.78
C ARG A 115 0.13 10.59 -12.71
N ASP A 116 0.34 11.58 -13.57
CA ASP A 116 1.57 12.36 -13.60
C ASP A 116 1.76 13.15 -12.30
N GLU A 117 0.67 13.69 -11.75
CA GLU A 117 0.68 14.36 -10.44
C GLU A 117 1.04 13.39 -9.32
N VAL A 118 0.54 12.15 -9.37
CA VAL A 118 0.87 11.11 -8.36
C VAL A 118 2.32 10.63 -8.51
N VAL A 119 2.82 10.44 -9.72
CA VAL A 119 4.23 10.10 -9.95
C VAL A 119 5.14 11.21 -9.44
N ALA A 120 4.81 12.47 -9.71
CA ALA A 120 5.57 13.62 -9.21
C ALA A 120 5.54 13.67 -7.67
N PHE A 121 4.38 13.41 -7.07
CA PHE A 121 4.23 13.32 -5.62
C PHE A 121 5.11 12.20 -5.03
N ILE A 122 5.06 10.99 -5.57
CA ILE A 122 5.85 9.84 -5.10
C ILE A 122 7.34 10.14 -5.21
N ARG A 123 7.80 10.64 -6.37
CA ARG A 123 9.22 10.97 -6.59
C ARG A 123 9.72 12.01 -5.59
N LYS A 124 8.97 13.09 -5.40
CA LYS A 124 9.31 14.13 -4.43
C LYS A 124 9.43 13.55 -3.02
N HIS A 125 8.49 12.70 -2.60
CA HIS A 125 8.54 12.10 -1.27
C HIS A 125 9.68 11.08 -1.12
N MET A 126 10.01 10.32 -2.16
CA MET A 126 11.20 9.45 -2.17
C MET A 126 12.52 10.22 -2.05
N GLU A 127 12.58 11.44 -2.59
CA GLU A 127 13.73 12.32 -2.42
C GLU A 127 13.83 12.91 -1.00
N GLU A 128 12.70 13.08 -0.32
CA GLU A 128 12.64 13.65 1.03
C GLU A 128 12.77 12.60 2.15
N ASP A 129 12.44 11.34 1.85
CA ASP A 129 12.44 10.20 2.76
C ASP A 129 13.82 9.51 2.84
N GLU A 130 14.41 9.47 4.02
CA GLU A 130 15.78 8.96 4.23
C GLU A 130 15.86 7.43 4.05
N ASP A 131 14.78 6.68 4.29
CA ASP A 131 14.72 5.23 4.05
C ASP A 131 14.66 4.92 2.55
N ALA A 132 13.85 5.66 1.80
CA ALA A 132 13.81 5.54 0.34
C ALA A 132 15.19 5.85 -0.26
N GLN A 133 15.87 6.88 0.26
CA GLN A 133 17.25 7.16 -0.12
C GLN A 133 18.21 6.03 0.29
N ARG A 134 18.06 5.44 1.50
CA ARG A 134 18.88 4.32 1.96
C ARG A 134 18.68 3.08 1.09
N LEU A 135 17.45 2.78 0.71
CA LEU A 135 17.10 1.69 -0.19
C LEU A 135 17.74 1.90 -1.56
N ARG A 136 17.64 3.12 -2.11
CA ARG A 136 18.31 3.50 -3.37
C ARG A 136 19.84 3.35 -3.28
N ARG A 137 20.46 3.76 -2.17
CA ARG A 137 21.91 3.54 -1.92
C ARG A 137 22.27 2.05 -1.85
N SER A 138 21.35 1.22 -1.35
CA SER A 138 21.55 -0.23 -1.21
C SER A 138 21.47 -0.98 -2.54
N GLU A 139 20.90 -0.37 -3.60
CA GLU A 139 20.77 -0.99 -4.91
C GLU A 139 22.10 -1.54 -5.45
N LEU A 140 23.18 -0.76 -5.36
CA LEU A 140 24.51 -1.19 -5.82
C LEU A 140 24.97 -2.45 -5.08
N VAL A 141 24.75 -2.51 -3.78
CA VAL A 141 25.11 -3.65 -2.93
C VAL A 141 24.28 -4.87 -3.35
N LEU A 142 22.97 -4.71 -3.48
CA LEU A 142 22.06 -5.77 -3.91
C LEU A 142 22.45 -6.33 -5.30
N LYS A 143 22.83 -5.46 -6.25
CA LYS A 143 23.37 -5.86 -7.56
C LYS A 143 24.69 -6.63 -7.45
N LYS A 144 25.60 -6.22 -6.56
CA LYS A 144 26.90 -6.88 -6.38
C LYS A 144 26.77 -8.28 -5.77
N PHE A 145 25.83 -8.47 -4.86
CA PHE A 145 25.53 -9.78 -4.27
C PHE A 145 24.64 -10.66 -5.16
N GLY A 146 24.24 -10.18 -6.35
CA GLY A 146 23.39 -10.93 -7.27
C GLY A 146 21.93 -11.06 -6.81
N LEU A 147 21.50 -10.24 -5.85
CA LEU A 147 20.11 -10.17 -5.39
C LEU A 147 19.23 -9.33 -6.33
N LEU A 148 19.85 -8.47 -7.16
CA LEU A 148 19.21 -7.75 -8.25
C LEU A 148 19.97 -7.94 -9.56
N PRO A 149 19.28 -7.97 -10.72
CA PRO A 149 19.92 -7.90 -12.04
C PRO A 149 20.82 -6.66 -12.17
N ARG A 150 21.91 -6.76 -12.93
CA ARG A 150 22.91 -5.68 -13.04
C ARG A 150 22.36 -4.40 -13.66
N ASP A 151 21.42 -4.54 -14.58
CA ASP A 151 20.71 -3.50 -15.32
C ASP A 151 19.37 -3.11 -14.69
N PHE A 152 19.00 -3.69 -13.54
CA PHE A 152 17.78 -3.33 -12.83
C PHE A 152 17.81 -1.86 -12.41
N ASP A 153 16.68 -1.15 -12.51
CA ASP A 153 16.51 0.21 -11.99
C ASP A 153 15.48 0.16 -10.85
N LEU A 154 15.98 0.20 -9.62
CA LEU A 154 15.15 0.09 -8.42
C LEU A 154 14.23 1.29 -8.24
N GLU A 155 14.67 2.50 -8.58
CA GLU A 155 13.84 3.69 -8.40
C GLU A 155 12.70 3.69 -9.40
N THR A 156 12.99 3.45 -10.68
CA THR A 156 11.95 3.36 -11.71
C THR A 156 10.95 2.26 -11.39
N PHE A 157 11.43 1.10 -10.92
CA PHE A 157 10.58 0.01 -10.47
C PHE A 157 9.69 0.43 -9.28
N LEU A 158 10.25 1.04 -8.24
CA LEU A 158 9.48 1.47 -7.06
C LEU A 158 8.44 2.54 -7.43
N VAL A 159 8.79 3.53 -8.25
CA VAL A 159 7.84 4.55 -8.70
C VAL A 159 6.69 3.93 -9.49
N ALA A 160 6.99 3.00 -10.41
CA ALA A 160 5.96 2.29 -11.16
C ALA A 160 5.06 1.45 -10.24
N LEU A 161 5.65 0.74 -9.28
CA LEU A 161 4.93 -0.08 -8.31
C LEU A 161 4.00 0.76 -7.44
N LEU A 162 4.53 1.82 -6.82
CA LEU A 162 3.76 2.71 -5.96
C LEU A 162 2.64 3.40 -6.75
N ARG A 163 2.90 3.81 -7.99
CA ARG A 163 1.87 4.40 -8.87
C ARG A 163 0.68 3.47 -9.09
N GLU A 164 0.91 2.17 -9.32
CA GLU A 164 -0.19 1.22 -9.57
C GLU A 164 -0.97 0.84 -8.31
N GLN A 165 -0.39 1.03 -7.12
CA GLN A 165 -1.00 0.58 -5.86
C GLN A 165 -1.68 1.71 -5.07
N VAL A 166 -1.48 2.96 -5.46
CA VAL A 166 -2.21 4.10 -4.89
C VAL A 166 -3.63 4.10 -5.45
N ALA A 167 -4.63 4.07 -4.56
CA ALA A 167 -6.05 4.21 -4.88
C ALA A 167 -6.67 5.49 -4.26
N GLY A 168 -5.84 6.32 -3.63
CA GLY A 168 -6.15 7.57 -2.93
C GLY A 168 -5.03 7.85 -1.92
N TYR A 169 -4.86 9.11 -1.50
CA TYR A 169 -3.95 9.42 -0.38
C TYR A 169 -4.30 10.75 0.31
N TYR A 170 -4.09 10.82 1.62
CA TYR A 170 -4.17 12.06 2.40
C TYR A 170 -2.81 12.74 2.49
N ASP A 171 -2.75 14.02 2.14
CA ASP A 171 -1.59 14.89 2.37
C ASP A 171 -1.79 15.69 3.66
N PRO A 172 -1.07 15.39 4.76
CA PRO A 172 -1.18 16.11 6.03
C PRO A 172 -0.62 17.53 5.98
N GLN A 173 0.32 17.84 5.07
CA GLN A 173 0.82 19.22 4.91
C GLN A 173 -0.23 20.09 4.23
N ALA A 174 -0.86 19.59 3.16
CA ALA A 174 -1.91 20.30 2.45
C ALA A 174 -3.28 20.18 3.13
N LYS A 175 -3.43 19.26 4.08
CA LYS A 175 -4.69 18.82 4.70
C LYS A 175 -5.73 18.46 3.66
N THR A 176 -5.31 17.69 2.65
CA THR A 176 -6.10 17.41 1.45
C THR A 176 -6.11 15.91 1.16
N VAL A 177 -7.30 15.34 0.98
CA VAL A 177 -7.45 14.00 0.39
C VAL A 177 -7.38 14.12 -1.13
N ASN A 178 -6.50 13.34 -1.75
CA ASN A 178 -6.29 13.29 -3.19
C ASN A 178 -6.97 12.04 -3.76
N LEU A 179 -7.86 12.25 -4.72
CA LEU A 179 -8.67 11.26 -5.39
C LEU A 179 -8.15 11.05 -6.81
N LEU A 180 -8.28 9.85 -7.37
CA LEU A 180 -7.62 9.52 -8.63
C LEU A 180 -8.58 9.63 -9.80
N ASP A 181 -8.15 10.24 -10.90
CA ASP A 181 -8.98 10.41 -12.10
C ASP A 181 -9.07 9.18 -13.01
N TRP A 182 -8.41 8.07 -12.66
CA TRP A 182 -8.31 6.87 -13.49
C TRP A 182 -8.77 5.57 -12.79
N ILE A 183 -9.22 5.65 -11.54
CA ILE A 183 -9.78 4.52 -10.79
C ILE A 183 -11.28 4.73 -10.62
N GLU A 184 -12.08 3.68 -10.81
CA GLU A 184 -13.53 3.79 -10.67
C GLU A 184 -13.94 4.16 -9.23
N PRO A 185 -14.99 4.98 -9.03
CA PRO A 185 -15.35 5.48 -7.69
C PRO A 185 -15.49 4.40 -6.63
N GLU A 186 -16.22 3.31 -6.91
CA GLU A 186 -16.43 2.21 -5.95
C GLU A 186 -15.14 1.54 -5.48
N GLN A 187 -14.11 1.50 -6.33
CA GLN A 187 -12.81 0.92 -5.98
C GLN A 187 -12.00 1.85 -5.07
N GLN A 188 -12.26 3.16 -5.10
CA GLN A 188 -11.59 4.13 -4.25
C GLN A 188 -12.24 4.27 -2.87
N LYS A 189 -13.55 4.02 -2.72
CA LYS A 189 -14.29 4.30 -1.48
C LYS A 189 -13.70 3.63 -0.22
N PRO A 190 -13.31 2.33 -0.22
CA PRO A 190 -12.65 1.72 0.94
C PRO A 190 -11.34 2.41 1.31
N VAL A 191 -10.52 2.74 0.30
CA VAL A 191 -9.27 3.46 0.51
C VAL A 191 -9.51 4.87 1.02
N LEU A 192 -10.55 5.56 0.52
CA LEU A 192 -10.95 6.84 1.10
C LEU A 192 -11.36 6.74 2.57
N ALA A 193 -11.91 5.62 3.03
CA ALA A 193 -12.21 5.42 4.45
C ALA A 193 -10.92 5.37 5.29
N HIS A 194 -9.88 4.73 4.77
CA HIS A 194 -8.53 4.75 5.34
C HIS A 194 -7.95 6.18 5.37
N GLU A 195 -7.92 6.86 4.22
CA GLU A 195 -7.33 8.20 4.11
C GLU A 195 -8.08 9.26 4.93
N LEU A 196 -9.41 9.17 5.01
CA LEU A 196 -10.21 10.08 5.83
C LEU A 196 -10.05 9.79 7.32
N THR A 197 -9.69 8.56 7.70
CA THR A 197 -9.25 8.27 9.06
C THR A 197 -7.96 8.98 9.39
N HIS A 198 -6.98 9.03 8.48
CA HIS A 198 -5.78 9.85 8.67
C HIS A 198 -6.11 11.34 8.80
N ALA A 199 -7.08 11.85 8.04
CA ALA A 199 -7.55 13.22 8.19
C ALA A 199 -8.12 13.48 9.60
N LEU A 200 -8.92 12.56 10.14
CA LEU A 200 -9.48 12.66 11.50
C LEU A 200 -8.40 12.56 12.59
N GLN A 201 -7.44 11.65 12.40
CA GLN A 201 -6.29 11.51 13.28
C GLN A 201 -5.43 12.79 13.27
N ASP A 202 -5.23 13.43 12.11
CA ASP A 202 -4.51 14.70 12.00
C ASP A 202 -5.25 15.84 12.70
N GLN A 203 -6.57 15.91 12.53
CA GLN A 203 -7.40 16.90 13.22
C GLN A 203 -7.36 16.73 14.75
N SER A 204 -7.31 15.49 15.23
CA SER A 204 -7.37 15.19 16.67
C SER A 204 -6.01 15.28 17.37
N PHE A 205 -4.93 14.86 16.69
CA PHE A 205 -3.62 14.66 17.33
C PHE A 205 -2.47 15.40 16.63
N GLY A 206 -2.69 15.92 15.42
CA GLY A 206 -1.65 16.55 14.60
C GLY A 206 -0.58 15.54 14.18
N LEU A 207 -0.84 14.81 13.09
CA LEU A 207 0.00 13.69 12.65
C LEU A 207 1.42 14.14 12.31
N GLU A 208 1.61 15.34 11.75
CA GLU A 208 2.95 15.87 11.48
C GLU A 208 3.83 15.92 12.73
N LYS A 209 3.28 16.32 13.88
CA LYS A 209 4.03 16.37 15.13
C LYS A 209 4.15 14.98 15.75
N TYR A 210 3.08 14.20 15.68
CA TYR A 210 2.98 12.88 16.28
C TYR A 210 3.95 11.86 15.64
N MET A 211 4.11 11.89 14.31
CA MET A 211 5.04 11.03 13.56
C MET A 211 6.50 11.49 13.66
N LYS A 212 6.76 12.78 13.91
CA LYS A 212 8.13 13.30 14.09
C LYS A 212 8.73 12.95 15.46
N ALA A 213 7.91 12.50 16.42
CA ALA A 213 8.44 12.02 17.68
C ALA A 213 9.23 10.73 17.44
N GLY A 214 10.55 10.78 17.62
CA GLY A 214 11.43 9.64 17.41
C GLY A 214 12.02 9.49 16.00
N ASP A 215 11.94 10.51 15.13
CA ASP A 215 12.44 10.51 13.74
C ASP A 215 13.99 10.48 13.60
N ALA A 216 14.68 9.91 14.60
CA ALA A 216 16.12 9.69 14.57
C ALA A 216 16.40 8.37 13.85
N ASP A 217 16.78 8.44 12.58
CA ASP A 217 17.20 7.25 11.81
C ASP A 217 18.48 6.63 12.40
N LEU A 218 18.34 5.42 12.92
CA LEU A 218 19.44 4.58 13.42
C LEU A 218 20.52 4.34 12.35
N GLY A 219 20.16 4.37 11.06
CA GLY A 219 21.05 4.13 9.91
C GLY A 219 21.72 5.36 9.32
N ALA A 220 21.28 6.58 9.65
CA ALA A 220 21.87 7.83 9.15
C ALA A 220 23.12 8.25 9.94
N SER A 221 23.23 7.78 11.19
CA SER A 221 24.36 8.02 12.06
C SER A 221 25.59 7.20 11.63
N LYS A 222 26.75 7.85 11.45
CA LYS A 222 28.06 7.15 11.29
C LYS A 222 28.58 6.56 12.61
N LYS A 223 27.85 6.74 13.70
CA LYS A 223 28.18 6.26 15.04
C LYS A 223 27.27 5.09 15.37
N GLU A 224 27.73 4.21 16.25
CA GLU A 224 26.87 3.18 16.82
C GLU A 224 25.62 3.83 17.43
N PRO A 225 24.41 3.28 17.18
CA PRO A 225 23.18 3.74 17.80
C PRO A 225 23.31 3.81 19.32
N THR A 226 22.91 4.93 19.91
CA THR A 226 22.74 5.01 21.36
C THR A 226 21.44 4.35 21.79
N GLN A 227 21.30 4.06 23.09
CA GLN A 227 20.04 3.55 23.64
C GLN A 227 18.86 4.49 23.37
N GLU A 228 19.09 5.80 23.44
CA GLU A 228 18.09 6.83 23.13
C GLU A 228 17.69 6.80 21.65
N ASP A 229 18.62 6.55 20.74
CA ASP A 229 18.30 6.41 19.31
C ASP A 229 17.37 5.19 19.08
N ILE A 230 17.65 4.06 19.75
CA ILE A 230 16.84 2.84 19.64
C ILE A 230 15.43 3.07 20.19
N GLU A 231 15.31 3.68 21.38
CA GLU A 231 14.01 3.99 21.98
C GLU A 231 13.18 4.94 21.11
N ASN A 232 13.82 5.91 20.46
CA ASN A 232 13.16 6.82 19.52
C ASN A 232 12.63 6.10 18.28
N ASP A 233 13.41 5.18 17.69
CA ASP A 233 12.99 4.37 16.55
C ASP A 233 11.81 3.44 16.91
N GLU A 234 11.85 2.81 18.10
CA GLU A 234 10.76 2.00 18.63
C GLU A 234 9.48 2.81 18.83
N ILE A 235 9.58 4.04 19.37
CA ILE A 235 8.44 4.96 19.54
C ILE A 235 7.85 5.34 18.19
N SER A 236 8.69 5.71 17.22
CA SER A 236 8.23 6.07 15.86
C SER A 236 7.48 4.91 15.22
N THR A 237 8.04 3.69 15.32
CA THR A 237 7.41 2.47 14.81
C THR A 237 6.08 2.17 15.50
N ALA A 238 6.01 2.31 16.82
CA ALA A 238 4.79 2.09 17.58
C ALA A 238 3.68 3.10 17.23
N HIS A 239 4.03 4.39 17.08
CA HIS A 239 3.09 5.43 16.65
C HIS A 239 2.52 5.12 15.27
N GLN A 240 3.39 4.75 14.32
CA GLN A 240 2.96 4.38 12.97
C GLN A 240 2.03 3.17 13.00
N ALA A 241 2.37 2.11 13.75
CA ALA A 241 1.55 0.90 13.83
C ALA A 241 0.13 1.18 14.35
N VAL A 242 -0.02 2.10 15.32
CA VAL A 242 -1.35 2.49 15.84
C VAL A 242 -2.13 3.29 14.80
N VAL A 243 -1.49 4.27 14.15
CA VAL A 243 -2.12 5.15 13.15
C VAL A 243 -2.61 4.36 11.95
N GLU A 244 -1.73 3.55 11.37
CA GLU A 244 -2.02 2.71 10.20
C GLU A 244 -2.99 1.58 10.54
N GLY A 245 -2.81 0.94 11.71
CA GLY A 245 -3.65 -0.15 12.15
C GLY A 245 -5.10 0.27 12.34
N GLN A 246 -5.35 1.42 12.98
CA GLN A 246 -6.71 1.96 13.10
C GLN A 246 -7.33 2.27 11.74
N ALA A 247 -6.58 2.93 10.84
CA ALA A 247 -7.08 3.26 9.51
C ALA A 247 -7.39 2.01 8.66
N MET A 248 -6.63 0.93 8.85
CA MET A 248 -6.90 -0.36 8.21
C MET A 248 -8.17 -1.03 8.73
N VAL A 249 -8.43 -0.97 10.04
CA VAL A 249 -9.69 -1.48 10.62
C VAL A 249 -10.88 -0.75 10.02
N VAL A 250 -10.83 0.58 9.93
CA VAL A 250 -11.92 1.39 9.34
C VAL A 250 -12.15 1.04 7.87
N LEU A 251 -11.08 0.79 7.11
CA LEU A 251 -11.19 0.32 5.72
C LEU A 251 -11.95 -1.01 5.66
N LEU A 252 -11.55 -1.99 6.45
CA LEU A 252 -12.18 -3.31 6.48
C LEU A 252 -13.65 -3.22 6.92
N ASP A 253 -13.94 -2.42 7.96
CA ASP A 253 -15.32 -2.17 8.40
C ASP A 253 -16.16 -1.50 7.31
N TYR A 254 -15.56 -0.61 6.51
CA TYR A 254 -16.24 -0.01 5.36
C TYR A 254 -16.53 -1.05 4.26
N GLU A 255 -15.58 -1.95 3.97
CA GLU A 255 -15.78 -3.04 2.99
C GLU A 255 -16.83 -4.06 3.42
N LEU A 256 -16.93 -4.33 4.72
CA LEU A 256 -17.88 -5.28 5.30
C LEU A 256 -19.28 -4.69 5.50
N LEU A 257 -19.41 -3.35 5.48
CA LEU A 257 -20.68 -2.65 5.68
C LEU A 257 -21.84 -3.16 4.79
N PRO A 258 -21.67 -3.43 3.48
CA PRO A 258 -22.76 -3.87 2.61
C PRO A 258 -23.33 -5.24 2.98
N ILE A 259 -22.54 -6.10 3.64
CA ILE A 259 -22.97 -7.42 4.11
C ILE A 259 -23.38 -7.41 5.59
N GLY A 260 -23.40 -6.23 6.22
CA GLY A 260 -23.81 -6.05 7.61
C GLY A 260 -22.84 -6.66 8.62
N GLN A 261 -21.56 -6.77 8.27
CA GLN A 261 -20.49 -7.27 9.14
C GLN A 261 -19.53 -6.14 9.54
N SER A 262 -18.71 -6.43 10.55
CA SER A 262 -17.60 -5.61 11.03
C SER A 262 -16.44 -6.53 11.41
N VAL A 263 -15.24 -5.99 11.56
CA VAL A 263 -14.06 -6.70 12.09
C VAL A 263 -14.34 -7.25 13.49
N VAL A 264 -15.15 -6.54 14.30
CA VAL A 264 -15.54 -6.99 15.65
C VAL A 264 -16.44 -8.23 15.59
N ASP A 265 -17.39 -8.26 14.65
CA ASP A 265 -18.37 -9.35 14.53
C ASP A 265 -17.90 -10.47 13.60
N SER A 266 -16.76 -10.30 12.91
CA SER A 266 -16.18 -11.26 11.95
C SER A 266 -14.63 -11.24 12.00
N PRO A 267 -14.04 -11.68 13.13
CA PRO A 267 -12.60 -11.59 13.40
C PRO A 267 -11.74 -12.64 12.68
#